data_AF-A0A645I256-F1
#
_entry.id   AF-A0A645I256-F1
#
_cell.length_a   1.000
_cell.length_b   1.000
_cell.length_c   1.000
_cell.angle_alpha   90.00
_cell.angle_beta   90.00
_cell.angle_gamma   90.00
#
_symmetry.space_group_name_H-M   'P 1'
#
loop_
_entity.id
_entity.type
_entity.pdbx_description
1 polymer ?
#
loop_
_entity_poly.entity_id
_entity_poly.type
_entity_poly.pdbx_seq_one_letter_code
_entity_poly.pdbx_strand_id
1 'polypeptide(L)' 'MGGVKTEEGKKQISMAVFVSPEEIQRLQDMNQRGIAVEVKMVPEDKGQDVMDLIK' A
#
# COMPACT_ATOMS: atom_id res chain seq x y z
N MET A 1 -7.70 -14.69 -17.24
CA MET A 1 -8.13 -13.52 -16.45
C MET A 1 -8.16 -13.96 -14.99
N GLY A 2 -7.06 -13.74 -14.27
CA GLY A 2 -6.92 -14.16 -12.88
C GLY A 2 -7.63 -13.15 -11.98
N GLY A 3 -8.73 -13.57 -11.36
CA GLY A 3 -9.59 -12.72 -10.56
C GLY A 3 -8.85 -12.11 -9.38
N VAL A 4 -8.63 -10.80 -9.43
CA VAL A 4 -8.34 -10.02 -8.25
C VAL A 4 -9.64 -9.98 -7.44
N LYS A 5 -9.69 -10.75 -6.35
CA LYS A 5 -10.73 -10.55 -5.33
C LYS A 5 -10.49 -9.17 -4.74
N THR A 6 -11.12 -8.15 -5.31
CA THR A 6 -11.31 -6.87 -4.63
C THR A 6 -12.20 -7.19 -3.44
N GLU A 7 -11.60 -7.41 -2.27
CA GLU A 7 -12.36 -7.37 -1.01
C GLU A 7 -13.08 -6.03 -0.99
N GLU A 8 -14.42 -6.06 -0.98
CA GLU A 8 -15.26 -4.87 -1.00
C GLU A 8 -14.79 -3.92 0.11
N GLY A 9 -14.33 -2.73 -0.28
CA GLY A 9 -13.83 -1.71 0.62
C GLY A 9 -12.31 -1.52 0.67
N LYS A 10 -11.48 -2.36 0.04
CA LYS A 10 -10.02 -2.16 -0.04
C LYS A 10 -9.59 -1.46 -1.33
N LYS A 11 -8.75 -0.42 -1.22
CA LYS A 11 -8.08 0.24 -2.34
C LYS A 11 -6.85 -0.58 -2.75
N GLN A 12 -6.79 -0.97 -4.01
CA GLN A 12 -5.57 -1.56 -4.57
C GLN A 12 -4.53 -0.46 -4.77
N ILE A 13 -3.37 -0.59 -4.13
CA ILE A 13 -2.25 0.37 -4.25
C ILE A 13 -1.06 -0.24 -5.00
N SER A 14 -1.02 -1.57 -5.14
CA SER A 14 -0.04 -2.27 -5.98
C SER A 14 -0.63 -3.59 -6.50
N MET A 15 0.05 -4.24 -7.42
CA MET A 15 -0.41 -5.50 -8.04
C MET A 15 -0.66 -6.61 -7.01
N ALA A 16 0.06 -6.57 -5.88
CA ALA A 16 -0.07 -7.52 -4.78
C ALA A 16 -0.56 -6.91 -3.46
N VAL A 17 -0.88 -5.61 -3.42
CA VAL A 17 -1.19 -4.90 -2.16
C VAL A 17 -2.53 -4.19 -2.23
N PHE A 18 -3.41 -4.55 -1.30
CA PHE A 18 -4.73 -3.97 -1.09
C PHE A 18 -4.77 -3.44 0.33
N VAL A 19 -5.18 -2.18 0.48
CA VAL A 19 -5.25 -1.50 1.78
C VAL A 19 -6.66 -0.99 2.01
N SER A 20 -7.13 -1.16 3.24
CA SER A 20 -8.41 -0.64 3.72
C SER A 20 -8.27 0.84 4.09
N PRO A 21 -9.38 1.60 4.20
CA PRO A 21 -9.34 3.01 4.59
C PRO A 21 -8.65 3.25 5.95
N GLU A 22 -8.86 2.36 6.91
CA GLU A 22 -8.19 2.41 8.22
C GLU A 22 -6.68 2.19 8.12
N GLU A 23 -6.24 1.31 7.20
CA GLU A 23 -4.82 1.05 6.96
C GLU A 23 -4.16 2.26 6.31
N ILE A 24 -4.85 2.92 5.36
CA ILE A 24 -4.39 4.19 4.78
C ILE A 24 -4.16 5.24 5.87
N GLN A 25 -5.09 5.40 6.82
CA GLN A 25 -4.92 6.35 7.92
C GLN A 25 -3.71 6.03 8.80
N ARG A 26 -3.46 4.75 9.09
CA ARG A 26 -2.29 4.33 9.87
C ARG A 26 -0.97 4.58 9.11
N LEU A 27 -0.96 4.31 7.81
CA LEU A 27 0.19 4.58 6.95
C LEU A 27 0.48 6.09 6.89
N GLN A 28 -0.57 6.91 6.86
CA GLN A 28 -0.45 8.37 6.94
C GLN A 28 0.09 8.86 8.29
N ASP A 29 -0.38 8.29 9.42
CA ASP A 29 0.15 8.60 10.76
C ASP A 29 1.64 8.24 10.88
N MET A 30 2.03 7.05 10.39
CA MET A 30 3.42 6.61 10.39
C MET A 30 4.33 7.58 9.63
N ASN A 31 3.91 8.03 8.45
CA ASN A 31 4.67 9.01 7.69
C ASN A 31 4.75 10.38 8.39
N GLN A 32 3.66 10.84 9.03
CA GLN A 32 3.67 12.07 9.83
C GLN A 32 4.66 12.00 10.99
N ARG A 33 4.89 10.80 11.53
CA ARG A 33 5.89 10.53 12.56
C ARG A 33 7.31 10.38 12.01
N GLY A 34 7.51 10.55 10.70
CA GLY A 34 8.81 10.41 10.03
C GLY A 34 9.24 8.96 9.81
N ILE A 35 8.31 8.01 9.91
CA ILE A 35 8.57 6.60 9.61
C ILE A 35 8.38 6.39 8.11
N ALA A 36 9.45 6.09 7.40
CA ALA A 36 9.39 5.74 5.98
C ALA A 36 8.70 4.37 5.81
N VAL A 37 7.70 4.31 4.93
CA VAL A 37 6.99 3.07 4.62
C VAL A 37 7.06 2.82 3.12
N GLU A 38 7.62 1.67 2.76
CA GLU A 38 7.86 1.26 1.38
C GLU A 38 7.24 -0.10 1.09
N VAL A 39 6.64 -0.25 -0.09
CA VAL A 39 6.10 -1.50 -0.61
C VAL A 39 7.05 -2.07 -1.64
N LYS A 40 7.42 -3.34 -1.46
CA LYS A 40 8.21 -4.12 -2.43
C LYS A 40 7.59 -5.49 -2.64
N MET A 41 7.57 -5.94 -3.90
CA MET A 41 7.03 -7.25 -4.26
C MET A 41 8.03 -8.38 -3.93
N VAL A 42 9.32 -8.11 -4.12
CA VAL A 42 10.43 -8.99 -3.75
C VAL A 42 11.54 -8.17 -3.08
N PRO A 43 12.45 -8.80 -2.30
CA PRO A 43 13.53 -8.08 -1.62
C PRO A 43 14.49 -7.35 -2.56
N GLU A 44 14.61 -7.82 -3.81
CA GLU A 44 15.50 -7.29 -4.85
C GLU A 44 14.88 -6.13 -5.64
N ASP A 45 13.55 -5.94 -5.54
CA ASP A 45 12.86 -4.86 -6.22
C ASP A 45 13.09 -3.53 -5.50
N LYS A 46 13.10 -2.45 -6.29
CA LYS A 46 13.09 -1.10 -5.72
C LYS A 46 11.76 -0.87 -4.98
N GLY A 47 11.85 -0.61 -3.68
CA GLY A 47 10.70 -0.22 -2.87
C GLY A 47 10.03 1.03 -3.44
N GLN A 48 8.70 1.01 -3.51
CA GLN A 48 7.89 2.16 -3.85
C GLN A 48 7.36 2.79 -2.57
N ASP A 49 7.43 4.12 -2.46
CA ASP A 49 6.87 4.83 -1.33
C ASP A 49 5.35 4.65 -1.29
N VAL A 50 4.84 4.20 -0.15
CA VAL A 50 3.42 3.93 0.04
C VAL A 50 2.57 5.18 -0.16
N MET A 51 3.10 6.36 0.16
CA MET A 51 2.42 7.63 -0.02
C MET A 51 2.27 8.04 -1.47
N ASP A 52 3.21 7.64 -2.34
CA ASP A 52 3.05 7.83 -3.78
C ASP A 52 2.00 6.89 -4.37
N LEU A 53 1.82 5.69 -3.78
CA LEU A 53 0.84 4.70 -4.23
C LEU A 53 -0.59 5.00 -3.75
N ILE A 54 -0.76 5.76 -2.67
CA ILE A 54 -2.08 6.08 -2.07
C ILE A 54 -2.76 7.30 -2.71
N LYS A 55 -2.06 8.08 -3.53
CA LYS A 55 -2.60 9.28 -4.22
C LYS A 55 -3.89 9.02 -5.02
#